data_AF-A0A9Q0N4E0-F1
#
_entry.id   AF-A0A9Q0N4E0-F1
#
_cell.length_a   1.000
_cell.length_b   1.000
_cell.length_c   1.000
_cell.angle_alpha   90.00
_cell.angle_beta   90.00
_cell.angle_gamma   90.00
#
_symmetry.space_group_name_H-M   'P 1'
#
loop_
_entity.id
_entity.type
_entity.pdbx_description
1 polymer ?
#
loop_
_entity_poly.entity_id
_entity_poly.type
_entity_poly.pdbx_seq_one_letter_code
_entity_poly.pdbx_strand_id
1 'polypeptide(L)'
;KPLEETSTCNVSFLFDGILRKEYSSQFHSNESNVANVTNKLRPCLALSEFHEEVDPNFIAIINPFWLKFNAAPASAHYTLGVIHLFIMTVGLLGNALVIFMFLRCRSIRTPCNTLIFNLAISDFIMLAKAPIVIYNSFKLGPALGEFVCRIYGFVGGLTGTASIATLTAISIDRYNV
;
A
#
# COMPACT_ATOMS: atom_id res chain seq x y z
N LYS A 1 -25.36 25.57 18.06
CA LYS A 1 -24.01 26.16 17.86
C LYS A 1 -23.61 25.81 16.43
N PRO A 2 -23.43 26.80 15.56
CA PRO A 2 -23.56 26.60 14.11
C PRO A 2 -22.36 25.83 13.56
N LEU A 3 -22.65 24.92 12.63
CA LEU A 3 -21.71 24.22 11.78
C LEU A 3 -21.13 25.25 10.81
N GLU A 4 -20.01 25.83 11.20
CA GLU A 4 -19.29 26.86 10.45
C GLU A 4 -18.72 26.24 9.16
N GLU A 5 -19.03 26.90 8.04
CA GLU A 5 -18.76 26.56 6.65
C GLU A 5 -17.32 26.10 6.41
N THR A 6 -17.05 24.80 6.59
CA THR A 6 -15.80 24.21 6.12
C THR A 6 -16.00 23.91 4.65
N SER A 7 -15.50 24.82 3.81
CA SER A 7 -15.36 24.73 2.36
C SER A 7 -15.24 23.28 1.88
N THR A 8 -16.37 22.66 1.55
CA THR A 8 -16.38 21.38 0.84
C THR A 8 -15.69 21.65 -0.47
N CYS A 9 -14.45 21.16 -0.63
CA CYS A 9 -13.78 21.09 -1.92
C CYS A 9 -14.84 20.59 -2.91
N ASN A 10 -15.26 21.42 -3.88
CA ASN A 10 -16.38 21.06 -4.77
C ASN A 10 -15.83 20.06 -5.80
N VAL A 11 -15.50 18.85 -5.33
CA VAL A 11 -14.70 17.85 -6.03
C VAL A 11 -15.36 17.48 -7.35
N SER A 12 -16.69 17.46 -7.42
CA SER A 12 -17.44 17.24 -8.67
C SER A 12 -17.18 18.32 -9.72
N PHE A 13 -17.13 19.61 -9.33
CA PHE A 13 -16.85 20.70 -10.29
C PHE A 13 -15.38 20.70 -10.75
N LEU A 14 -14.46 20.27 -9.88
CA LEU A 14 -13.03 20.18 -10.19
C LEU A 14 -12.69 18.96 -11.07
N PHE A 15 -13.32 17.80 -10.80
CA PHE A 15 -13.15 16.58 -11.59
C PHE A 15 -13.82 16.67 -12.97
N ASP A 16 -15.07 17.15 -13.05
CA ASP A 16 -15.79 17.22 -14.34
C ASP A 16 -15.33 18.40 -15.21
N GLY A 17 -14.82 19.49 -14.62
CA GLY A 17 -14.38 20.68 -15.36
C GLY A 17 -12.92 20.65 -15.83
N ILE A 18 -12.00 20.09 -15.02
CA ILE A 18 -10.54 20.19 -15.24
C ILE A 18 -9.97 18.81 -15.57
N LEU A 19 -10.13 17.81 -14.67
CA LEU A 19 -9.49 16.51 -14.87
C LEU A 19 -10.01 15.74 -16.09
N ARG A 20 -11.32 15.76 -16.38
CA ARG A 20 -11.87 15.09 -17.57
C ARG A 20 -11.41 15.75 -18.88
N LYS A 21 -11.23 17.08 -18.90
CA LYS A 21 -10.77 17.84 -20.08
C LYS A 21 -9.26 17.71 -20.30
N GLU A 22 -8.46 17.76 -19.23
CA GLU A 22 -6.99 17.61 -19.31
C GLU A 22 -6.57 16.15 -19.54
N TYR A 23 -7.23 15.15 -18.90
CA TYR A 23 -6.89 13.72 -19.05
C TYR A 23 -7.08 13.20 -20.48
N SER A 24 -8.11 13.68 -21.18
CA SER A 24 -8.33 13.37 -22.61
C SER A 24 -7.29 14.03 -23.53
N SER A 25 -6.59 15.06 -23.08
CA SER A 25 -5.81 15.96 -23.95
C SER A 25 -4.30 15.87 -23.73
N GLN A 26 -3.83 15.22 -22.66
CA GLN A 26 -2.41 15.19 -22.29
C GLN A 26 -1.90 13.75 -22.08
N PHE A 27 -1.75 13.02 -23.18
CA PHE A 27 -0.71 11.99 -23.30
C PHE A 27 0.69 12.62 -23.49
N HIS A 28 0.80 13.96 -23.40
CA HIS A 28 2.03 14.73 -23.50
C HIS A 28 1.85 16.10 -22.80
N SER A 29 2.42 16.33 -21.61
CA SER A 29 2.61 17.71 -21.14
C SER A 29 3.59 17.91 -19.99
N ASN A 30 4.44 18.91 -20.22
CA ASN A 30 5.38 19.61 -19.36
C ASN A 30 4.98 19.84 -17.89
N GLU A 31 6.01 19.86 -17.03
CA GLU A 31 6.02 20.19 -15.58
C GLU A 31 5.23 21.45 -15.18
N SER A 32 5.05 22.43 -16.06
CA SER A 32 4.40 23.72 -15.74
C SER A 32 2.88 23.64 -15.59
N ASN A 33 2.20 22.71 -16.28
CA ASN A 33 0.76 22.48 -16.06
C ASN A 33 0.50 21.68 -14.78
N VAL A 34 1.49 20.88 -14.42
CA VAL A 34 1.45 19.90 -13.33
C VAL A 34 1.46 20.60 -11.97
N ALA A 35 2.37 21.57 -11.76
CA ALA A 35 2.39 22.38 -10.54
C ALA A 35 1.11 23.21 -10.32
N ASN A 36 0.48 23.68 -11.41
CA ASN A 36 -0.77 24.45 -11.35
C ASN A 36 -1.97 23.59 -10.89
N VAL A 37 -2.03 22.33 -11.30
CA VAL A 37 -3.07 21.38 -10.86
C VAL A 37 -2.88 21.04 -9.38
N THR A 38 -1.67 20.67 -8.96
CA THR A 38 -1.36 20.34 -7.55
C THR A 38 -1.70 21.49 -6.60
N ASN A 39 -1.35 22.73 -6.95
CA ASN A 39 -1.69 23.91 -6.15
C ASN A 39 -3.20 24.16 -6.03
N LYS A 40 -3.98 23.79 -7.05
CA LYS A 40 -5.45 23.91 -7.04
C LYS A 40 -6.13 22.81 -6.22
N LEU A 41 -5.48 21.66 -6.05
CA LEU A 41 -5.95 20.52 -5.24
C LEU A 41 -5.49 20.55 -3.77
N ARG A 42 -4.40 21.28 -3.47
CA ARG A 42 -3.90 21.55 -2.11
C ARG A 42 -4.95 21.99 -1.08
N PRO A 43 -6.01 22.77 -1.41
CA PRO A 43 -7.05 23.13 -0.45
C PRO A 43 -8.06 22.02 -0.13
N CYS A 44 -7.98 20.81 -0.72
CA CYS A 44 -8.78 19.68 -0.25
C CYS A 44 -8.19 19.13 1.07
N LEU A 45 -9.05 18.93 2.09
CA LEU A 45 -8.67 18.50 3.45
C LEU A 45 -7.87 17.19 3.51
N ALA A 46 -8.02 16.31 2.51
CA ALA A 46 -7.22 15.08 2.40
C ALA A 46 -5.77 15.32 2.00
N LEU A 47 -5.46 16.45 1.35
CA LEU A 47 -4.16 16.76 0.75
C LEU A 47 -3.37 17.81 1.52
N SER A 48 -3.99 18.48 2.50
CA SER A 48 -3.41 19.62 3.21
C SER A 48 -2.26 19.24 4.16
N GLU A 49 -2.15 17.97 4.56
CA GLU A 49 -1.22 17.50 5.60
C GLU A 49 -0.06 16.64 5.05
N PHE A 50 0.00 16.43 3.72
CA PHE A 50 1.13 15.73 3.09
C PHE A 50 2.37 16.64 3.12
N HIS A 51 3.46 16.13 3.70
CA HIS A 51 4.70 16.87 3.92
C HIS A 51 5.64 16.89 2.69
N GLU A 52 5.36 16.05 1.69
CA GLU A 52 6.14 15.88 0.46
C GLU A 52 5.21 16.08 -0.75
N GLU A 53 5.70 16.69 -1.83
CA GLU A 53 4.89 16.93 -3.03
C GLU A 53 4.45 15.59 -3.63
N VAL A 54 3.16 15.28 -3.51
CA VAL A 54 2.56 14.06 -4.04
C VAL A 54 2.51 14.14 -5.56
N ASP A 55 2.92 13.07 -6.24
CA ASP A 55 2.88 12.97 -7.70
C ASP A 55 1.45 13.29 -8.23
N PRO A 56 1.28 14.34 -9.04
CA PRO A 56 -0.03 14.72 -9.57
C PRO A 56 -0.68 13.66 -10.46
N ASN A 57 0.10 12.79 -11.11
CA ASN A 57 -0.45 11.64 -11.83
C ASN A 57 -1.12 10.66 -10.86
N PHE A 58 -0.55 10.50 -9.66
CA PHE A 58 -1.14 9.67 -8.61
C PHE A 58 -2.46 10.26 -8.13
N ILE A 59 -2.53 11.57 -7.89
CA ILE A 59 -3.76 12.25 -7.44
C ILE A 59 -4.90 12.09 -8.46
N ALA A 60 -4.60 12.15 -9.76
CA ALA A 60 -5.60 12.02 -10.83
C ALA A 60 -6.32 10.65 -10.84
N ILE A 61 -5.70 9.61 -10.28
CA ILE A 61 -6.23 8.25 -10.26
C ILE A 61 -7.04 7.98 -8.98
N ILE A 62 -6.86 8.78 -7.93
CA ILE A 62 -7.58 8.61 -6.67
C ILE A 62 -9.07 8.86 -6.89
N ASN A 63 -9.92 7.95 -6.40
CA ASN A 63 -11.35 8.15 -6.46
C ASN A 63 -11.75 9.42 -5.66
N PRO A 64 -12.49 10.36 -6.25
CA PRO A 64 -12.86 11.63 -5.62
C PRO A 64 -13.67 11.48 -4.32
N PHE A 65 -14.23 10.31 -4.04
CA PHE A 65 -14.81 9.97 -2.74
C PHE A 65 -13.82 10.15 -1.58
N TRP A 66 -12.56 9.72 -1.74
CA TRP A 66 -11.55 9.74 -0.66
C TRP A 66 -11.05 11.15 -0.33
N LEU A 67 -11.13 12.08 -1.28
CA LEU A 67 -10.71 13.47 -1.11
C LEU A 67 -11.63 14.27 -0.16
N LYS A 68 -12.78 13.72 0.21
CA LYS A 68 -13.75 14.35 1.11
C LYS A 68 -13.38 14.20 2.59
N PHE A 69 -12.50 13.26 2.92
CA PHE A 69 -12.09 13.00 4.30
C PHE A 69 -10.87 13.85 4.67
N ASN A 70 -10.70 14.11 5.96
CA ASN A 70 -9.48 14.75 6.45
C ASN A 70 -8.29 13.80 6.29
N ALA A 71 -7.10 14.36 6.08
CA ALA A 71 -5.87 13.59 6.16
C ALA A 71 -5.77 12.87 7.52
N ALA A 72 -5.16 11.68 7.51
CA ALA A 72 -4.95 10.95 8.76
C ALA A 72 -3.94 11.72 9.62
N PRO A 73 -4.16 11.82 10.94
CA PRO A 73 -3.24 12.52 11.80
C PRO A 73 -1.87 11.85 11.78
N ALA A 74 -0.81 12.64 11.93
CA ALA A 74 0.56 12.13 11.91
C ALA A 74 0.80 10.96 12.89
N SER A 75 0.13 10.97 14.04
CA SER A 75 0.18 9.89 15.02
C SER A 75 -0.28 8.54 14.46
N ALA A 76 -1.29 8.52 13.60
CA ALA A 76 -1.77 7.31 12.95
C ALA A 76 -0.73 6.75 11.96
N HIS A 77 -0.09 7.62 11.19
CA HIS A 77 0.99 7.23 10.28
C HIS A 77 2.17 6.61 11.03
N TYR A 78 2.67 7.26 12.08
CA TYR A 78 3.76 6.70 12.88
C TYR A 78 3.36 5.37 13.56
N THR A 79 2.14 5.28 14.08
CA THR A 79 1.62 4.04 14.68
C THR A 79 1.63 2.90 13.65
N LEU A 80 1.13 3.15 12.43
CA LEU A 80 1.17 2.17 11.34
C LEU A 80 2.60 1.75 10.99
N GLY A 81 3.52 2.71 10.90
CA GLY A 81 4.93 2.44 10.62
C GLY A 81 5.58 1.54 11.68
N VAL A 82 5.34 1.84 12.96
CA VAL A 82 5.87 1.03 14.09
C VAL A 82 5.29 -0.37 14.10
N ILE A 83 3.98 -0.53 13.87
CA ILE A 83 3.33 -1.85 13.80
C ILE A 83 3.92 -2.67 12.64
N HIS A 84 4.07 -2.07 11.45
CA HIS A 84 4.65 -2.78 10.30
C HIS A 84 6.12 -3.13 10.53
N LEU A 85 6.89 -2.27 11.21
CA LEU A 85 8.26 -2.57 11.59
C LEU A 85 8.31 -3.79 12.52
N PHE A 86 7.46 -3.85 13.53
CA PHE A 86 7.38 -4.99 14.44
C PHE A 86 7.00 -6.27 13.69
N ILE A 87 5.94 -6.24 12.89
CA ILE A 87 5.51 -7.40 12.07
C ILE A 87 6.65 -7.86 11.15
N MET A 88 7.36 -6.92 10.52
CA MET A 88 8.49 -7.24 9.65
C MET A 88 9.61 -7.95 10.43
N THR A 89 10.00 -7.44 11.59
CA THR A 89 11.07 -8.06 12.40
C THR A 89 10.71 -9.48 12.85
N VAL A 90 9.52 -9.66 13.43
CA VAL A 90 9.06 -10.97 13.92
C VAL A 90 8.85 -11.94 12.75
N GLY A 91 8.24 -11.46 11.67
CA GLY A 91 7.98 -12.27 10.48
C GLY A 91 9.26 -12.72 9.78
N LEU A 92 10.27 -11.85 9.65
CA LEU A 92 11.56 -12.20 9.06
C LEU A 92 12.29 -13.24 9.92
N LEU A 93 12.34 -13.04 11.24
CA LEU A 93 12.97 -13.98 12.15
C LEU A 93 12.25 -15.35 12.15
N GLY A 94 10.93 -15.35 12.28
CA GLY A 94 10.12 -16.57 12.31
C GLY A 94 10.24 -17.37 11.00
N ASN A 95 10.03 -16.72 9.86
CA ASN A 95 10.11 -17.40 8.56
C ASN A 95 11.55 -17.78 8.19
N ALA A 96 12.57 -17.03 8.61
CA ALA A 96 13.97 -17.41 8.43
C ALA A 96 14.29 -18.71 9.18
N LEU A 97 13.79 -18.86 10.41
CA LEU A 97 13.97 -20.08 11.18
C LEU A 97 13.32 -21.29 10.50
N VAL A 98 12.12 -21.13 9.93
CA VAL A 98 11.43 -22.19 9.17
C VAL A 98 12.27 -22.62 7.97
N ILE A 99 12.73 -21.67 7.16
CA ILE A 99 13.60 -21.95 6.01
C ILE A 99 14.91 -22.62 6.46
N PHE A 100 15.55 -22.09 7.50
CA PHE A 100 16.79 -22.63 8.03
C PHE A 100 16.64 -24.09 8.49
N MET A 101 15.59 -24.39 9.25
CA MET A 101 15.29 -25.74 9.72
C MET A 101 15.04 -26.70 8.56
N PHE A 102 14.28 -26.28 7.55
CA PHE A 102 14.01 -27.09 6.36
C PHE A 102 15.29 -27.41 5.56
N LEU A 103 16.19 -26.43 5.42
CA LEU A 103 17.45 -26.61 4.71
C LEU A 103 18.43 -27.52 5.48
N ARG A 104 18.54 -27.33 6.79
CA ARG A 104 19.52 -28.04 7.64
C ARG A 104 19.13 -29.48 7.97
N CYS A 105 17.86 -29.75 8.21
CA CYS A 105 17.43 -31.05 8.70
C CYS A 105 16.83 -31.90 7.57
N ARG A 106 17.63 -32.83 7.04
CA ARG A 106 17.20 -33.75 5.96
C ARG A 106 15.99 -34.61 6.37
N SER A 107 15.84 -34.93 7.65
CA SER A 107 14.73 -35.72 8.20
C SER A 107 13.36 -35.03 8.09
N ILE A 108 13.30 -33.72 7.85
CA ILE A 108 12.07 -32.92 7.86
C ILE A 108 11.53 -32.74 6.43
N ARG A 109 12.18 -33.30 5.41
CA ARG A 109 11.79 -33.14 3.99
C ARG A 109 10.67 -34.10 3.60
N THR A 110 9.47 -33.82 4.09
CA THR A 110 8.23 -34.50 3.71
C THR A 110 7.38 -33.62 2.79
N PRO A 111 6.46 -34.19 1.99
CA PRO A 111 5.57 -33.42 1.12
C PRO A 111 4.79 -32.32 1.85
N CYS A 112 4.28 -32.62 3.05
CA CYS A 112 3.61 -31.65 3.92
C CYS A 112 4.52 -30.49 4.31
N ASN A 113 5.79 -30.76 4.65
CA ASN A 113 6.73 -29.72 5.06
C ASN A 113 7.22 -28.85 3.89
N THR A 114 7.10 -29.33 2.64
CA THR A 114 7.32 -28.51 1.44
C THR A 114 6.25 -27.43 1.30
N LEU A 115 5.00 -27.67 1.73
CA LEU A 115 3.96 -26.64 1.76
C LEU A 115 4.31 -25.54 2.77
N ILE A 116 4.81 -25.92 3.95
CA ILE A 116 5.27 -24.97 4.98
C ILE A 116 6.45 -24.14 4.46
N PHE A 117 7.36 -24.75 3.71
CA PHE A 117 8.46 -24.04 3.07
C PHE A 117 7.97 -23.03 2.01
N ASN A 118 6.99 -23.41 1.19
CA ASN A 118 6.36 -22.50 0.22
C ASN A 118 5.66 -21.31 0.91
N LEU A 119 4.98 -21.57 2.04
CA LEU A 119 4.37 -20.53 2.86
C LEU A 119 5.43 -19.55 3.37
N ALA A 120 6.55 -20.04 3.91
CA ALA A 120 7.63 -19.20 4.40
C ALA A 120 8.23 -18.31 3.30
N ILE A 121 8.40 -18.82 2.07
CA ILE A 121 8.83 -18.00 0.92
C ILE A 121 7.79 -16.93 0.58
N SER A 122 6.50 -17.27 0.56
CA SER A 122 5.43 -16.31 0.29
C SER A 122 5.43 -15.17 1.31
N ASP A 123 5.62 -15.51 2.59
CA ASP A 123 5.74 -14.53 3.67
C ASP A 123 6.97 -13.63 3.49
N PHE A 124 8.12 -14.15 3.06
CA PHE A 124 9.29 -13.31 2.76
C PHE A 124 9.00 -12.28 1.67
N ILE A 125 8.28 -12.68 0.61
CA ILE A 125 7.87 -11.77 -0.46
C ILE A 125 6.88 -10.74 0.09
N MET A 126 5.95 -11.15 0.96
CA MET A 126 5.00 -10.24 1.62
C MET A 126 5.70 -9.28 2.61
N LEU A 127 6.80 -9.69 3.23
CA LEU A 127 7.59 -8.84 4.12
C LEU A 127 8.54 -7.92 3.35
N ALA A 128 8.97 -8.30 2.14
CA ALA A 128 9.81 -7.47 1.29
C ALA A 128 9.12 -6.16 0.85
N LYS A 129 7.77 -6.11 0.88
CA LYS A 129 7.01 -4.86 0.68
C LYS A 129 6.90 -4.00 1.95
N ALA A 130 7.18 -4.54 3.14
CA ALA A 130 7.03 -3.80 4.39
C ALA A 130 7.87 -2.50 4.47
N PRO A 131 9.11 -2.44 3.95
CA PRO A 131 9.87 -1.19 3.89
C PRO A 131 9.17 -0.05 3.14
N ILE A 132 8.40 -0.37 2.10
CA ILE A 132 7.64 0.61 1.30
C ILE A 132 6.58 1.29 2.16
N VAL A 133 5.79 0.52 2.92
CA VAL A 133 4.75 1.09 3.80
C VAL A 133 5.36 1.81 5.00
N ILE A 134 6.49 1.33 5.55
CA ILE A 134 7.21 2.01 6.63
C ILE A 134 7.72 3.36 6.14
N TYR A 135 8.35 3.42 4.96
CA TYR A 135 8.83 4.67 4.36
C TYR A 135 7.69 5.66 4.12
N ASN A 136 6.59 5.22 3.50
CA ASN A 136 5.41 6.05 3.27
C ASN A 136 4.77 6.53 4.59
N SER A 137 4.83 5.71 5.65
CA SER A 137 4.34 6.10 6.97
C SER A 137 5.17 7.23 7.59
N PHE A 138 6.49 7.17 7.50
CA PHE A 138 7.36 8.25 7.99
C PHE A 138 7.29 9.52 7.13
N LYS A 139 6.98 9.38 5.84
CA LYS A 139 6.73 10.51 4.93
C LYS A 139 5.31 11.07 4.99
N LEU A 140 4.48 10.53 5.88
CA LEU A 140 3.08 10.94 6.06
C LEU A 140 2.26 10.82 4.77
N GLY A 141 2.69 9.97 3.81
CA GLY A 141 2.04 9.84 2.53
C GLY A 141 2.73 8.99 1.46
N PRO A 142 2.11 8.88 0.28
CA PRO A 142 2.59 8.05 -0.82
C PRO A 142 3.75 8.73 -1.55
N ALA A 143 4.95 8.59 -0.98
CA ALA A 143 6.17 9.24 -1.48
C ALA A 143 6.84 8.50 -2.66
N LEU A 144 6.43 7.25 -2.94
CA LEU A 144 7.07 6.39 -3.95
C LEU A 144 6.37 6.38 -5.32
N GLY A 145 5.38 7.25 -5.51
CA GLY A 145 4.68 7.44 -6.79
C GLY A 145 3.73 6.30 -7.20
N GLU A 146 3.13 6.45 -8.37
CA GLU A 146 2.06 5.59 -8.86
C GLU A 146 2.51 4.16 -9.17
N PHE A 147 3.64 4.00 -9.87
CA PHE A 147 4.13 2.71 -10.30
C PHE A 147 4.36 1.76 -9.11
N VAL A 148 5.02 2.26 -8.06
CA VAL A 148 5.28 1.49 -6.84
C VAL A 148 3.98 1.13 -6.13
N CYS A 149 3.00 2.04 -6.10
CA CYS A 149 1.68 1.75 -5.51
C CYS A 149 0.97 0.58 -6.23
N ARG A 150 1.00 0.55 -7.57
CA ARG A 150 0.38 -0.53 -8.35
C ARG A 150 1.07 -1.87 -8.09
N ILE A 151 2.40 -1.90 -8.11
CA ILE A 151 3.18 -3.10 -7.82
C ILE A 151 2.96 -3.56 -6.38
N TYR A 152 2.94 -2.63 -5.42
CA TYR A 152 2.69 -2.93 -4.01
C TYR A 152 1.34 -3.65 -3.81
N GLY A 153 0.27 -3.14 -4.46
CA GLY A 153 -1.04 -3.76 -4.44
C GLY A 153 -1.07 -5.14 -5.11
N PHE A 154 -0.46 -5.27 -6.28
CA PHE A 154 -0.38 -6.54 -7.02
C PHE A 154 0.36 -7.62 -6.24
N VAL A 155 1.57 -7.32 -5.74
CA VAL A 155 2.37 -8.26 -4.95
C VAL A 155 1.64 -8.64 -3.67
N GLY A 156 0.97 -7.69 -3.01
CA GLY A 156 0.15 -7.97 -1.83
C GLY A 156 -1.00 -8.95 -2.11
N GLY A 157 -1.73 -8.76 -3.21
CA GLY A 157 -2.81 -9.66 -3.61
C GLY A 157 -2.31 -11.06 -3.98
N LEU A 158 -1.21 -11.14 -4.73
CA LEU A 158 -0.60 -12.40 -5.16
C LEU A 158 -0.09 -13.22 -3.96
N THR A 159 0.70 -12.59 -3.09
CA THR A 159 1.27 -13.26 -1.90
C THR A 159 0.20 -13.65 -0.88
N GLY A 160 -0.79 -12.79 -0.65
CA GLY A 160 -1.92 -13.11 0.22
C GLY A 160 -2.72 -14.32 -0.28
N THR A 161 -3.05 -14.36 -1.57
CA THR A 161 -3.77 -15.48 -2.18
C THR A 161 -2.96 -16.78 -2.12
N ALA A 162 -1.66 -16.71 -2.45
CA ALA A 162 -0.76 -17.86 -2.38
C ALA A 162 -0.65 -18.43 -0.95
N SER A 163 -0.62 -17.56 0.06
CA SER A 163 -0.57 -17.95 1.47
C SER A 163 -1.85 -18.67 1.89
N ILE A 164 -3.02 -18.12 1.58
CA ILE A 164 -4.33 -18.75 1.89
C ILE A 164 -4.48 -20.10 1.17
N ALA A 165 -4.10 -20.17 -0.11
CA ALA A 165 -4.14 -21.42 -0.87
C ALA A 165 -3.22 -22.49 -0.23
N THR A 166 -2.03 -22.09 0.23
CA THR A 166 -1.09 -23.00 0.89
C THR A 166 -1.63 -23.48 2.23
N LEU A 167 -2.18 -22.58 3.06
CA LEU A 167 -2.84 -22.95 4.32
C LEU A 167 -4.02 -23.90 4.11
N THR A 168 -4.78 -23.70 3.03
CA THR A 168 -5.87 -24.58 2.63
C THR A 168 -5.35 -25.97 2.27
N ALA A 169 -4.29 -26.05 1.46
CA ALA A 169 -3.66 -27.32 1.11
C ALA A 169 -3.12 -28.06 2.35
N ILE A 170 -2.47 -27.34 3.28
CA ILE A 170 -2.01 -27.91 4.56
C ILE A 170 -3.21 -28.46 5.35
N SER A 171 -4.32 -27.73 5.41
CA SER A 171 -5.52 -28.17 6.13
C SER A 171 -6.13 -29.44 5.53
N ILE A 172 -6.14 -29.55 4.21
CA ILE A 172 -6.63 -30.75 3.50
C ILE A 172 -5.69 -31.95 3.75
N ASP A 173 -4.37 -31.74 3.66
CA ASP A 173 -3.37 -32.78 3.97
C ASP A 173 -3.57 -33.34 5.38
N ARG A 174 -3.84 -32.47 6.36
CA ARG A 174 -4.11 -32.88 7.75
C ARG A 174 -5.44 -33.59 7.95
N TYR A 175 -6.42 -33.34 7.11
CA TYR A 175 -7.73 -34.01 7.19
C TYR A 175 -7.70 -35.41 6.54
N ASN A 176 -6.87 -35.59 5.50
CA ASN A 176 -6.77 -36.84 4.75
C ASN A 176 -5.81 -37.87 5.38
N VAL A 177 -5.11 -37.50 6.45
CA VAL A 177 -4.25 -38.39 7.25
C VAL A 177 -5.00 -38.86 8.48
#